data_AF-A0A916X3M9-F1
#
_entry.id   AF-A0A916X3M9-F1
#
_cell.length_a   1.000
_cell.length_b   1.000
_cell.length_c   1.000
_cell.angle_alpha   90.00
_cell.angle_beta   90.00
_cell.angle_gamma   90.00
#
_symmetry.space_group_name_H-M   'P 1'
#
loop_
_entity.id
_entity.type
_entity.pdbx_description
1 polymer ?
#
loop_
_entity_poly.entity_id
_entity_poly.type
_entity_poly.pdbx_seq_one_letter_code
_entity_poly.pdbx_strand_id
1 'polypeptide(L)'
;MWVIRLSRIETRGFMAKLRDVFRGSEEKLDRQLTVRFAAAKAIVDGHPPEPEWLLAARHTKVELQRRYSKAWMKASTSWEAFKSLKERKPNWALRPVAYRRWKREMDRLRSIAVKASDRKAFLKERRDVSQWQLESAERHWKDHPSRKRLEEHSKDSKFEAMRELKLIGEIRRMTKDDPINRRRPIDQLAGEAAENIQKRDYEERFQCEIDPETTTSFRM
;
A
#
# COMPACT_ATOMS: atom_id res chain seq x y z
N MET A 1 22.78 38.60 -23.66
CA MET A 1 22.42 37.26 -24.17
C MET A 1 23.03 36.22 -23.25
N TRP A 2 22.28 35.75 -22.25
CA TRP A 2 22.73 34.73 -21.29
C TRP A 2 21.75 33.57 -21.35
N VAL A 3 22.18 32.49 -22.01
CA VAL A 3 21.48 31.22 -22.08
C VAL A 3 21.69 30.51 -20.76
N ILE A 4 20.72 30.57 -19.85
CA ILE A 4 20.71 29.71 -18.67
C ILE A 4 20.35 28.31 -19.14
N ARG A 5 21.40 27.48 -19.26
CA ARG A 5 21.36 26.03 -19.41
C ARG A 5 20.42 25.44 -18.35
N LEU A 6 19.19 25.10 -18.74
CA LEU A 6 18.34 24.16 -18.01
C LEU A 6 18.91 22.74 -18.19
N SER A 7 20.08 22.49 -17.61
CA SER A 7 20.69 21.17 -17.60
C SER A 7 20.53 20.53 -16.23
N ARG A 8 19.64 19.54 -16.15
CA ARG A 8 19.97 18.22 -15.55
C ARG A 8 20.14 18.13 -14.03
N ILE A 9 19.72 19.12 -13.26
CA ILE A 9 19.82 19.16 -11.79
C ILE A 9 18.38 19.45 -11.32
N GLU A 10 17.50 18.48 -11.10
CA GLU A 10 17.26 17.87 -9.77
C GLU A 10 16.45 16.55 -9.84
N THR A 11 16.06 16.08 -11.03
CA THR A 11 15.43 14.76 -11.19
C THR A 11 16.36 13.62 -10.76
N ARG A 12 17.68 13.81 -10.85
CA ARG A 12 18.68 12.87 -10.31
C ARG A 12 18.63 12.75 -8.79
N GLY A 13 18.32 13.81 -8.04
CA GLY A 13 18.27 13.77 -6.57
C GLY A 13 17.04 13.01 -6.07
N PHE A 14 15.90 13.25 -6.70
CA PHE A 14 14.66 12.51 -6.45
C PHE A 14 14.79 11.03 -6.84
N MET A 15 15.24 10.75 -8.05
CA MET A 15 15.38 9.38 -8.58
C MET A 15 16.52 8.60 -7.90
N ALA A 16 17.58 9.26 -7.40
CA ALA A 16 18.63 8.60 -6.62
C ALA A 16 18.18 8.28 -5.18
N LYS A 17 17.38 9.15 -4.54
CA LYS A 17 16.74 8.86 -3.25
C LYS A 17 15.70 7.74 -3.37
N LEU A 18 15.01 7.63 -4.52
CA LEU A 18 14.24 6.44 -4.84
C LEU A 18 15.19 5.23 -5.03
N ARG A 19 16.25 5.34 -5.84
CA ARG A 19 17.17 4.22 -6.12
C ARG A 19 17.76 3.52 -4.90
N ASP A 20 18.26 4.27 -3.90
CA ASP A 20 18.93 3.69 -2.72
C ASP A 20 17.98 3.04 -1.71
N VAL A 21 16.67 3.36 -1.78
CA VAL A 21 15.65 2.84 -0.85
C VAL A 21 14.94 1.59 -1.40
N PHE A 22 15.06 1.32 -2.71
CA PHE A 22 14.22 0.39 -3.49
C PHE A 22 14.76 -1.05 -3.64
N ARG A 23 15.75 -1.45 -2.83
CA ARG A 23 16.17 -2.87 -2.72
C ARG A 23 15.21 -3.76 -1.89
N GLY A 24 14.01 -3.30 -1.53
CA GLY A 24 13.09 -4.02 -0.63
C GLY A 24 11.68 -4.26 -1.17
N SER A 25 11.03 -5.31 -0.64
CA SER A 25 9.76 -5.95 -1.02
C SER A 25 8.60 -5.03 -1.48
N GLU A 26 7.69 -5.62 -2.29
CA GLU A 26 6.42 -5.08 -2.84
C GLU A 26 5.62 -4.16 -1.88
N GLU A 27 5.75 -4.36 -0.57
CA GLU A 27 5.10 -3.56 0.47
C GLU A 27 5.67 -2.13 0.61
N LYS A 28 6.85 -1.83 0.06
CA LYS A 28 7.48 -0.50 0.17
C LYS A 28 6.95 0.52 -0.85
N LEU A 29 6.60 0.07 -2.06
CA LEU A 29 6.08 0.93 -3.12
C LEU A 29 4.77 1.61 -2.71
N ASP A 30 3.79 0.80 -2.29
CA ASP A 30 2.47 1.30 -1.92
C ASP A 30 2.51 2.20 -0.68
N ARG A 31 3.41 1.91 0.26
CA ARG A 31 3.68 2.77 1.42
C ARG A 31 4.20 4.14 0.99
N GLN A 32 5.17 4.18 0.08
CA GLN A 32 5.75 5.44 -0.40
C GLN A 32 4.78 6.24 -1.26
N LEU A 33 4.06 5.59 -2.18
CA LEU A 33 3.00 6.26 -2.96
C LEU A 33 1.96 6.88 -2.02
N THR A 34 1.62 6.21 -0.92
CA THR A 34 0.68 6.74 0.08
C THR A 34 1.24 7.94 0.84
N VAL A 35 2.50 7.89 1.29
CA VAL A 35 3.17 9.01 1.97
C VAL A 35 3.26 10.23 1.04
N ARG A 36 3.71 10.01 -0.21
CA ARG A 36 3.87 11.09 -1.19
C ARG A 36 2.53 11.65 -1.65
N PHE A 37 1.52 10.81 -1.85
CA PHE A 37 0.17 11.26 -2.14
C PHE A 37 -0.36 12.16 -1.02
N ALA A 38 -0.18 11.77 0.24
CA ALA A 38 -0.62 12.56 1.38
C ALA A 38 0.11 13.92 1.45
N ALA A 39 1.42 13.93 1.22
CA ALA A 39 2.23 15.15 1.20
C ALA A 39 1.85 16.09 0.04
N ALA A 40 1.78 15.58 -1.19
CA ALA A 40 1.39 16.36 -2.36
C ALA A 40 -0.04 16.90 -2.22
N LYS A 41 -0.97 16.08 -1.72
CA LYS A 41 -2.34 16.51 -1.45
C LYS A 41 -2.39 17.63 -0.41
N ALA A 42 -1.61 17.52 0.67
CA ALA A 42 -1.54 18.57 1.69
C ALA A 42 -1.07 19.91 1.10
N ILE A 43 -0.05 19.89 0.23
CA ILE A 43 0.45 21.08 -0.47
C ILE A 43 -0.65 21.71 -1.36
N VAL A 44 -1.38 20.88 -2.10
CA VAL A 44 -2.47 21.34 -2.98
C VAL A 44 -3.62 21.94 -2.17
N ASP A 45 -4.03 21.26 -1.10
CA ASP A 45 -5.10 21.70 -0.20
C ASP A 45 -4.65 22.88 0.70
N GLY A 46 -3.36 23.21 0.71
CA GLY A 46 -2.77 24.28 1.53
C GLY A 46 -2.71 23.94 3.02
N HIS A 47 -2.72 22.66 3.38
CA HIS A 47 -2.65 22.19 4.75
C HIS A 47 -1.27 21.61 5.06
N PRO A 48 -0.83 21.60 6.33
CA PRO A 48 0.38 20.89 6.70
C PRO A 48 0.23 19.39 6.41
N PRO A 49 1.30 18.71 5.95
CA PRO A 49 1.29 17.28 5.71
C PRO A 49 0.99 16.51 6.99
N GLU A 50 0.41 15.30 6.85
CA GLU A 50 0.25 14.40 7.98
C GLU A 50 1.61 14.12 8.62
N PRO A 51 1.72 14.14 9.96
CA PRO A 51 3.00 13.97 10.62
C PRO A 51 3.49 12.52 10.54
N GLU A 52 4.80 12.33 10.53
CA GLU A 52 5.44 11.02 10.32
C GLU A 52 4.99 9.95 11.33
N TRP A 53 4.74 10.33 12.58
CA TRP A 53 4.27 9.40 13.62
C TRP A 53 2.89 8.81 13.31
N LEU A 54 1.99 9.57 12.67
CA LEU A 54 0.66 9.11 12.28
C LEU A 54 0.75 8.11 11.12
N LEU A 55 1.62 8.40 10.15
CA LEU A 55 1.92 7.51 9.03
C LEU A 55 2.57 6.20 9.53
N ALA A 56 3.51 6.29 10.47
CA ALA A 56 4.14 5.13 11.11
C ALA A 56 3.12 4.26 11.88
N ALA A 57 2.17 4.88 12.59
CA ALA A 57 1.09 4.16 13.27
C ALA A 57 0.20 3.39 12.28
N ARG A 58 -0.17 4.00 11.14
CA ARG A 58 -0.93 3.32 10.07
C ARG A 58 -0.18 2.13 9.50
N HIS A 59 1.12 2.29 9.22
CA HIS A 59 1.96 1.19 8.73
C HIS A 59 2.07 0.04 9.74
N THR A 60 2.24 0.36 11.02
CA THR A 60 2.31 -0.63 12.10
C THR A 60 1.04 -1.47 12.16
N LYS A 61 -0.14 -0.83 12.08
CA LYS A 61 -1.44 -1.53 12.03
C LYS A 61 -1.53 -2.47 10.84
N VAL A 62 -1.17 -2.00 9.64
CA VAL A 62 -1.21 -2.81 8.41
C VAL A 62 -0.30 -4.03 8.53
N GLU A 63 0.91 -3.85 9.05
CA GLU A 63 1.85 -4.95 9.24
C GLU A 63 1.37 -5.97 10.27
N LEU A 64 0.80 -5.51 11.39
CA LEU A 64 0.20 -6.38 12.39
C LEU A 64 -1.00 -7.15 11.84
N GLN A 65 -1.85 -6.51 11.03
CA GLN A 65 -2.95 -7.17 10.35
C GLN A 65 -2.44 -8.28 9.41
N ARG A 66 -1.38 -8.03 8.63
CA ARG A 66 -0.76 -9.07 7.78
C ARG A 66 -0.20 -10.23 8.58
N ARG A 67 0.51 -9.95 9.68
CA ARG A 67 1.04 -10.98 10.59
C ARG A 67 -0.09 -11.79 11.22
N TYR A 68 -1.16 -11.14 11.65
CA TYR A 68 -2.36 -11.77 12.19
C TYR A 68 -3.02 -12.70 11.15
N SER A 69 -3.24 -12.25 9.91
CA SER A 69 -3.82 -13.08 8.85
C SER A 69 -2.98 -14.34 8.57
N LYS A 70 -1.65 -14.22 8.51
CA LYS A 70 -0.75 -15.37 8.35
C LYS A 70 -0.86 -16.35 9.53
N ALA A 71 -0.92 -15.84 10.76
CA ALA A 71 -1.09 -16.67 11.95
C ALA A 71 -2.46 -17.34 12.01
N TRP A 72 -3.52 -16.65 11.57
CA TRP A 72 -4.86 -17.19 11.45
C TRP A 72 -4.91 -18.38 10.47
N MET A 73 -4.33 -18.22 9.28
CA MET A 73 -4.23 -19.31 8.29
C MET A 73 -3.50 -20.51 8.88
N LYS A 74 -2.35 -20.29 9.54
CA LYS A 74 -1.57 -21.36 10.16
C LYS A 74 -2.32 -22.08 11.28
N ALA A 75 -3.10 -21.34 12.08
CA ALA A 75 -3.94 -21.94 13.11
C ALA A 75 -5.05 -22.81 12.49
N SER A 76 -5.72 -22.34 11.44
CA SER A 76 -6.76 -23.10 10.74
C SER A 76 -6.21 -24.42 10.19
N THR A 77 -5.12 -24.35 9.41
CA THR A 77 -4.52 -25.55 8.79
C THR A 77 -4.00 -26.54 9.81
N SER A 78 -3.45 -26.07 10.93
CA SER A 78 -2.98 -26.94 12.02
C SER A 78 -4.15 -27.67 12.70
N TRP A 79 -5.29 -26.99 12.90
CA TRP A 79 -6.49 -27.61 13.46
C TRP A 79 -7.16 -28.58 12.48
N GLU A 80 -7.18 -28.27 11.19
CA GLU A 80 -7.66 -29.17 10.14
C GLU A 80 -6.82 -30.45 10.07
N ALA A 81 -5.49 -30.34 10.11
CA ALA A 81 -4.60 -31.51 10.15
C ALA A 81 -4.87 -32.39 11.38
N PHE A 82 -5.04 -31.79 12.56
CA PHE A 82 -5.40 -32.51 13.78
C PHE A 82 -6.77 -33.20 13.67
N LYS A 83 -7.80 -32.51 13.16
CA LYS A 83 -9.15 -33.08 12.96
C LYS A 83 -9.13 -34.23 11.96
N SER A 84 -8.44 -34.06 10.83
CA SER A 84 -8.30 -35.09 9.81
C SER A 84 -7.66 -36.37 10.36
N LEU A 85 -6.60 -36.26 11.17
CA LEU A 85 -6.00 -37.43 11.84
C LEU A 85 -6.92 -38.05 12.90
N LYS A 86 -7.70 -37.21 13.59
CA LYS A 86 -8.70 -37.66 14.58
C LYS A 86 -9.84 -38.46 13.93
N GLU A 87 -10.24 -38.09 12.73
CA GLU A 87 -11.30 -38.75 11.94
C GLU A 87 -10.79 -40.04 11.29
N ARG A 88 -9.54 -40.05 10.80
CA ARG A 88 -8.84 -41.24 10.29
C ARG A 88 -8.35 -42.16 11.41
N LYS A 89 -9.22 -42.46 12.38
CA LYS A 89 -8.87 -43.37 13.48
C LYS A 89 -8.35 -44.69 12.89
N PRO A 90 -7.19 -45.20 13.33
CA PRO A 90 -6.77 -46.53 12.94
C PRO A 90 -7.80 -47.55 13.45
N ASN A 91 -8.06 -48.60 12.69
CA ASN A 91 -8.83 -49.75 13.14
C ASN A 91 -8.07 -50.41 14.31
N TRP A 92 -8.42 -49.98 15.52
CA TRP A 92 -7.82 -50.30 16.82
C TRP A 92 -7.88 -51.79 17.16
N ALA A 93 -8.68 -52.55 16.43
CA ALA A 93 -8.91 -53.97 16.64
C ALA A 93 -7.66 -54.86 16.49
N LEU A 94 -6.55 -54.39 15.90
CA LEU A 94 -5.46 -55.30 15.53
C LEU A 94 -4.06 -55.04 16.08
N ARG A 95 -3.63 -53.82 16.51
CA ARG A 95 -2.21 -53.61 16.95
C ARG A 95 -1.98 -52.47 17.99
N PRO A 96 -1.53 -52.78 19.23
CA PRO A 96 -1.16 -51.79 20.25
C PRO A 96 -0.07 -50.78 19.82
N VAL A 97 0.85 -51.19 18.95
CA VAL A 97 1.92 -50.31 18.43
C VAL A 97 1.36 -49.21 17.51
N ALA A 98 0.36 -49.54 16.69
CA ALA A 98 -0.28 -48.59 15.79
C ALA A 98 -1.03 -47.50 16.58
N TYR A 99 -1.72 -47.89 17.66
CA TYR A 99 -2.37 -46.95 18.56
C TYR A 99 -1.37 -45.98 19.22
N ARG A 100 -0.26 -46.48 19.76
CA ARG A 100 0.78 -45.62 20.39
C ARG A 100 1.36 -44.62 19.39
N ARG A 101 1.64 -45.04 18.16
CA ARG A 101 2.14 -44.15 17.09
C ARG A 101 1.11 -43.08 16.74
N TRP A 102 -0.15 -43.47 16.52
CA TRP A 102 -1.24 -42.53 16.25
C TRP A 102 -1.43 -41.53 17.39
N LYS A 103 -1.43 -41.98 18.65
CA LYS A 103 -1.60 -41.10 19.81
C LYS A 103 -0.46 -40.07 19.92
N ARG A 104 0.80 -40.49 19.72
CA ARG A 104 1.94 -39.56 19.69
C ARG A 104 1.79 -38.50 18.60
N GLU A 105 1.35 -38.91 17.41
CA GLU A 105 1.15 -37.96 16.30
C GLU A 105 -0.04 -37.02 16.58
N MET A 106 -1.12 -37.53 17.17
CA MET A 106 -2.24 -36.71 17.65
C MET A 106 -1.81 -35.68 18.69
N ASP A 107 -1.05 -36.08 19.70
CA ASP A 107 -0.55 -35.17 20.74
C ASP A 107 0.41 -34.12 20.13
N ARG A 108 1.26 -34.53 19.18
CA ARG A 108 2.13 -33.63 18.42
C ARG A 108 1.32 -32.59 17.64
N LEU A 109 0.36 -33.02 16.82
CA LEU A 109 -0.48 -32.12 16.02
C LEU A 109 -1.31 -31.18 16.90
N ARG A 110 -1.85 -31.68 18.02
CA ARG A 110 -2.54 -30.87 19.02
C ARG A 110 -1.62 -29.78 19.57
N SER A 111 -0.39 -30.13 19.94
CA SER A 111 0.58 -29.18 20.47
C SER A 111 0.92 -28.07 19.46
N ILE A 112 1.02 -28.41 18.17
CA ILE A 112 1.26 -27.45 17.09
C ILE A 112 0.05 -26.53 16.92
N ALA A 113 -1.16 -27.10 16.91
CA ALA A 113 -2.41 -26.34 16.76
C ALA A 113 -2.63 -25.37 17.93
N VAL A 114 -2.36 -25.79 19.17
CA VAL A 114 -2.43 -24.92 20.35
C VAL A 114 -1.43 -23.77 20.23
N LYS A 115 -0.15 -24.06 19.96
CA LYS A 115 0.88 -23.01 19.76
C LYS A 115 0.52 -22.02 18.64
N ALA A 116 -0.06 -22.51 17.54
CA ALA A 116 -0.52 -21.65 16.46
C ALA A 116 -1.71 -20.76 16.87
N SER A 117 -2.63 -21.31 17.68
CA SER A 117 -3.77 -20.58 18.26
C SER A 117 -3.30 -19.49 19.23
N ASP A 118 -2.36 -19.80 20.11
CA ASP A 118 -1.79 -18.83 21.06
C ASP A 118 -1.11 -17.68 20.32
N ARG A 119 -0.33 -18.00 19.27
CA ARG A 119 0.30 -16.99 18.42
C ARG A 119 -0.73 -16.10 17.71
N LYS A 120 -1.83 -16.68 17.23
CA LYS A 120 -2.95 -15.94 16.63
C LYS A 120 -3.59 -15.00 17.67
N ALA A 121 -3.86 -15.48 18.88
CA ALA A 121 -4.46 -14.69 19.96
C ALA A 121 -3.58 -13.48 20.34
N PHE A 122 -2.29 -13.73 20.57
CA PHE A 122 -1.30 -12.68 20.85
C PHE A 122 -1.23 -11.60 19.75
N LEU A 123 -1.26 -12.02 18.48
CA LEU A 123 -1.24 -11.07 17.36
C LEU A 123 -2.56 -10.30 17.21
N LYS A 124 -3.69 -10.92 17.59
CA LYS A 124 -4.98 -10.23 17.64
C LYS A 124 -4.95 -9.10 18.66
N GLU A 125 -4.51 -9.38 19.88
CA GLU A 125 -4.39 -8.36 20.94
C GLU A 125 -3.48 -7.21 20.52
N ARG A 126 -2.30 -7.51 19.98
CA ARG A 126 -1.38 -6.47 19.47
C ARG A 126 -2.00 -5.63 18.36
N ARG A 127 -2.71 -6.25 17.44
CA ARG A 127 -3.42 -5.54 16.37
C ARG A 127 -4.48 -4.62 16.95
N ASP A 128 -5.28 -5.10 17.91
CA ASP A 128 -6.37 -4.35 18.52
C ASP A 128 -5.82 -3.14 19.31
N VAL A 129 -4.72 -3.31 20.05
CA VAL A 129 -3.99 -2.21 20.69
C VAL A 129 -3.47 -1.20 19.65
N SER A 130 -2.85 -1.67 18.57
CA SER A 130 -2.35 -0.78 17.50
C SER A 130 -3.47 -0.04 16.80
N GLN A 131 -4.65 -0.65 16.63
CA GLN A 131 -5.82 0.01 16.09
C GLN A 131 -6.31 1.11 17.03
N TRP A 132 -6.41 0.84 18.33
CA TRP A 132 -6.80 1.84 19.32
C TRP A 132 -5.81 3.01 19.39
N GLN A 133 -4.50 2.73 19.33
CA GLN A 133 -3.46 3.74 19.27
C GLN A 133 -3.60 4.62 18.03
N LEU A 134 -3.84 4.01 16.86
CA LEU A 134 -4.06 4.74 15.62
C LEU A 134 -5.31 5.62 15.69
N GLU A 135 -6.42 5.11 16.22
CA GLU A 135 -7.65 5.89 16.35
C GLU A 135 -7.48 7.09 17.29
N SER A 136 -6.76 6.90 18.41
CA SER A 136 -6.40 7.98 19.34
C SER A 136 -5.49 9.02 18.68
N ALA A 137 -4.47 8.56 17.95
CA ALA A 137 -3.57 9.36 17.15
C ALA A 137 -4.29 10.20 16.09
N GLU A 138 -5.22 9.60 15.35
CA GLU A 138 -6.02 10.28 14.33
C GLU A 138 -6.94 11.32 14.94
N ARG A 139 -7.57 11.05 16.09
CA ARG A 139 -8.36 12.05 16.82
C ARG A 139 -7.50 13.22 17.24
N HIS A 140 -6.36 12.95 17.88
CA HIS A 140 -5.43 13.99 18.29
C HIS A 140 -4.97 14.87 17.13
N TRP A 141 -4.64 14.26 15.98
CA TRP A 141 -4.27 15.01 14.79
C TRP A 141 -5.42 15.84 14.19
N LYS A 142 -6.66 15.32 14.20
CA LYS A 142 -7.83 16.07 13.73
C LYS A 142 -8.07 17.35 14.54
N ASP A 143 -7.86 17.25 15.85
CA ASP A 143 -8.08 18.37 16.77
C ASP A 143 -6.84 19.28 16.90
N HIS A 144 -5.70 18.87 16.34
CA HIS A 144 -4.44 19.60 16.49
C HIS A 144 -4.50 20.99 15.84
N PRO A 145 -4.15 22.08 16.57
CA PRO A 145 -4.24 23.45 16.05
C PRO A 145 -3.45 23.70 14.77
N SER A 146 -2.32 23.00 14.58
CA SER A 146 -1.49 23.16 13.38
C SER A 146 -2.22 22.69 12.12
N ARG A 147 -3.08 21.66 12.19
CA ARG A 147 -3.78 21.10 11.03
C ARG A 147 -4.67 22.13 10.31
N LYS A 148 -5.23 23.07 11.07
CA LYS A 148 -6.10 24.13 10.55
C LYS A 148 -5.32 25.33 10.00
N ARG A 149 -4.00 25.39 10.19
CA ARG A 149 -3.17 26.45 9.62
C ARG A 149 -3.05 26.22 8.13
N LEU A 150 -3.35 27.24 7.34
CA LEU A 150 -3.06 27.20 5.91
C LEU A 150 -1.59 27.55 5.71
N GLU A 151 -0.86 26.69 5.01
CA GLU A 151 0.52 26.97 4.59
C GLU A 151 0.50 27.66 3.21
N GLU A 152 1.21 28.79 3.12
CA GLU A 152 1.41 29.47 1.85
C GLU A 152 2.48 28.75 1.04
N HIS A 153 2.04 27.90 0.11
CA HIS A 153 2.93 27.28 -0.86
C HIS A 153 3.05 28.13 -2.13
N SER A 154 4.25 28.16 -2.71
CA SER A 154 4.50 28.84 -3.98
C SER A 154 3.64 28.23 -5.11
N LYS A 155 3.38 29.02 -6.16
CA LYS A 155 2.65 28.55 -7.35
C LYS A 155 3.33 27.32 -7.96
N ASP A 156 4.67 27.32 -7.98
CA ASP A 156 5.48 26.23 -8.51
C ASP A 156 5.33 24.96 -7.66
N SER A 157 5.36 25.08 -6.33
CA SER A 157 5.18 23.93 -5.43
C SER A 157 3.78 23.31 -5.57
N LYS A 158 2.73 24.13 -5.74
CA LYS A 158 1.37 23.63 -5.99
C LYS A 158 1.28 22.93 -7.35
N PHE A 159 1.93 23.46 -8.38
CA PHE A 159 1.98 22.86 -9.70
C PHE A 159 2.70 21.50 -9.67
N GLU A 160 3.86 21.43 -9.02
CA GLU A 160 4.60 20.16 -8.85
C GLU A 160 3.80 19.13 -8.07
N ALA A 161 3.14 19.55 -6.98
CA ALA A 161 2.29 18.66 -6.20
C ALA A 161 1.10 18.12 -7.01
N MET A 162 0.44 18.95 -7.83
CA MET A 162 -0.61 18.50 -8.75
C MET A 162 -0.10 17.49 -9.78
N ARG A 163 1.09 17.74 -10.35
CA ARG A 163 1.74 16.81 -11.28
C ARG A 163 2.05 15.48 -10.59
N GLU A 164 2.54 15.54 -9.36
CA GLU A 164 2.85 14.36 -8.56
C GLU A 164 1.59 13.54 -8.23
N LEU A 165 0.48 14.20 -7.88
CA LEU A 165 -0.81 13.54 -7.67
C LEU A 165 -1.30 12.81 -8.93
N LYS A 166 -1.21 13.45 -10.10
CA LYS A 166 -1.54 12.82 -11.39
C LYS A 166 -0.67 11.58 -11.62
N LEU A 167 0.65 11.70 -11.43
CA LEU A 167 1.60 10.61 -11.63
C LEU A 167 1.33 9.43 -10.70
N ILE A 168 1.12 9.68 -9.41
CA ILE A 168 0.79 8.64 -8.43
C ILE A 168 -0.54 7.95 -8.78
N GLY A 169 -1.54 8.74 -9.20
CA GLY A 169 -2.82 8.22 -9.68
C GLY A 169 -2.66 7.25 -10.84
N GLU A 170 -1.82 7.59 -11.81
CA GLU A 170 -1.57 6.76 -12.99
C GLU A 170 -0.80 5.48 -12.64
N ILE A 171 0.25 5.56 -11.84
CA ILE A 171 0.98 4.38 -11.36
C ILE A 171 0.04 3.42 -10.62
N ARG A 172 -0.88 3.95 -9.80
CA ARG A 172 -1.91 3.14 -9.12
C ARG A 172 -2.88 2.48 -10.10
N ARG A 173 -3.26 3.14 -11.20
CA ARG A 173 -4.08 2.54 -12.26
C ARG A 173 -3.32 1.42 -12.96
N MET A 174 -2.12 1.69 -13.44
CA MET A 174 -1.27 0.70 -14.12
C MET A 174 -0.99 -0.55 -13.26
N THR A 175 -0.81 -0.39 -11.95
CA THR A 175 -0.58 -1.50 -11.01
C THR A 175 -1.85 -2.22 -10.54
N LYS A 176 -3.03 -1.63 -10.81
CA LYS A 176 -4.34 -2.25 -10.65
C LYS A 176 -4.72 -3.04 -11.90
N ASP A 177 -4.49 -2.47 -13.08
CA ASP A 177 -4.84 -3.05 -14.38
C ASP A 177 -3.92 -4.23 -14.71
N ASP A 178 -2.61 -4.09 -14.45
CA ASP A 178 -1.65 -5.19 -14.57
C ASP A 178 -0.85 -5.36 -13.25
N PRO A 179 -1.10 -6.45 -12.49
CA PRO A 179 -0.34 -6.75 -11.29
C PRO A 179 1.17 -6.96 -11.51
N ILE A 180 1.62 -7.30 -12.72
CA ILE A 180 3.05 -7.47 -13.07
C ILE A 180 3.80 -6.15 -12.93
N ASN A 181 3.13 -5.03 -13.20
CA ASN A 181 3.71 -3.70 -13.05
C ASN A 181 4.22 -3.43 -11.63
N ARG A 182 3.73 -4.14 -10.60
CA ARG A 182 4.24 -3.99 -9.22
C ARG A 182 5.69 -4.44 -9.04
N ARG A 183 6.22 -5.24 -9.96
CA ARG A 183 7.60 -5.79 -9.91
C ARG A 183 8.58 -5.05 -10.81
N ARG A 184 8.08 -4.16 -11.68
CA ARG A 184 8.92 -3.44 -12.63
C ARG A 184 9.70 -2.32 -11.93
N PRO A 185 10.86 -1.91 -12.47
CA PRO A 185 11.58 -0.74 -11.97
C PRO A 185 10.70 0.50 -12.01
N ILE A 186 10.70 1.28 -10.92
CA ILE A 186 9.81 2.44 -10.82
C ILE A 186 10.11 3.50 -11.86
N ASP A 187 11.36 3.65 -12.28
CA ASP A 187 11.77 4.61 -13.31
C ASP A 187 11.06 4.35 -14.64
N GLN A 188 10.89 3.07 -14.98
CA GLN A 188 10.16 2.67 -16.20
C GLN A 188 8.66 2.92 -16.04
N LEU A 189 8.09 2.53 -14.91
CA LEU A 189 6.66 2.76 -14.63
C LEU A 189 6.31 4.24 -14.56
N ALA A 190 7.16 5.06 -13.97
CA ALA A 190 6.96 6.50 -13.86
C ALA A 190 7.13 7.20 -15.21
N GLY A 191 8.05 6.72 -16.05
CA GLY A 191 8.19 7.17 -17.43
C GLY A 191 6.93 6.89 -18.25
N GLU A 192 6.49 5.63 -18.26
CA GLU A 192 5.25 5.21 -18.94
C GLU A 192 4.01 5.92 -18.40
N ALA A 193 3.91 6.08 -17.07
CA ALA A 193 2.82 6.82 -16.45
C ALA A 193 2.82 8.30 -16.91
N ALA A 194 3.98 8.94 -16.99
CA ALA A 194 4.08 10.31 -17.49
C ALA A 194 3.67 10.41 -18.97
N GLU A 195 4.07 9.46 -19.80
CA GLU A 195 3.66 9.39 -21.21
C GLU A 195 2.16 9.16 -21.36
N ASN A 196 1.56 8.27 -20.57
CA ASN A 196 0.12 8.02 -20.56
C ASN A 196 -0.67 9.26 -20.13
N ILE A 197 -0.17 10.00 -19.14
CA ILE A 197 -0.77 11.27 -18.72
C ILE A 197 -0.69 12.30 -19.86
N GLN A 198 0.46 12.43 -20.52
CA GLN A 198 0.60 13.35 -21.65
C GLN A 198 -0.33 13.01 -22.81
N LYS A 199 -0.47 11.72 -23.15
CA LYS A 199 -1.40 11.26 -24.18
C LYS A 199 -2.84 11.62 -23.84
N ARG A 200 -3.29 11.39 -22.60
CA ARG A 200 -4.65 11.76 -22.17
C ARG A 200 -4.85 13.26 -22.12
N ASP A 201 -3.90 14.01 -21.56
CA ASP A 201 -3.98 15.48 -21.52
C ASP A 201 -4.03 16.05 -22.96
N TYR A 202 -3.44 15.37 -23.95
CA TYR A 202 -3.54 15.72 -25.37
C TYR A 202 -4.91 15.33 -25.98
N GLU A 203 -5.38 14.11 -25.72
CA GLU A 203 -6.70 13.61 -26.16
C GLU A 203 -7.86 14.44 -25.60
N GLU A 204 -7.81 14.82 -24.31
CA GLU A 204 -8.81 15.68 -23.65
C GLU A 204 -8.87 17.08 -24.29
N ARG A 205 -7.71 17.66 -24.66
CA ARG A 205 -7.67 18.95 -25.37
C ARG A 205 -8.28 18.86 -26.76
N PHE A 206 -7.98 17.79 -27.49
CA PHE A 206 -8.56 17.55 -28.81
C PHE A 206 -10.08 17.34 -28.76
N GLN A 207 -10.60 16.69 -27.70
CA GLN A 207 -12.05 16.52 -27.55
C GLN A 207 -12.79 17.83 -27.24
N CYS A 208 -12.20 18.74 -26.46
CA CYS A 208 -12.78 20.07 -26.22
C CYS A 208 -12.71 21.01 -27.45
N GLU A 209 -11.75 20.82 -28.36
CA GLU A 209 -11.69 21.58 -29.62
C GLU A 209 -12.74 21.12 -30.65
N ILE A 210 -13.37 19.96 -30.43
CA ILE A 210 -14.44 19.39 -31.26
C ILE A 210 -15.78 19.51 -30.49
N ASP A 211 -16.02 20.63 -29.80
CA ASP A 211 -17.36 20.97 -29.33
C ASP A 211 -18.24 21.36 -30.54
N PRO A 212 -19.41 20.72 -30.75
CA PRO A 212 -20.22 20.83 -31.97
C PRO A 212 -20.92 22.18 -32.17
N GLU A 213 -20.81 23.14 -31.24
CA GLU A 213 -21.47 24.45 -31.37
C GLU A 213 -20.82 25.37 -32.41
N THR A 214 -19.57 25.10 -32.84
CA THR A 214 -18.90 25.91 -33.89
C THR A 214 -18.98 25.29 -35.29
N THR A 215 -19.53 24.08 -35.44
CA THR A 215 -19.56 23.37 -36.73
C THR A 215 -20.92 23.43 -37.44
N THR A 216 -21.75 24.44 -37.19
CA THR A 216 -22.99 24.65 -37.95
C THR A 216 -23.18 26.11 -38.39
N SER A 217 -22.25 26.66 -39.16
CA SER A 217 -22.53 27.81 -40.03
C SER A 217 -21.70 27.82 -41.32
N PHE A 218 -21.51 26.65 -41.93
CA PHE A 218 -21.07 26.58 -43.33
C PHE A 218 -21.83 25.47 -44.05
N ARG A 219 -23.09 25.77 -44.40
CA ARG A 219 -23.73 25.18 -45.57
C ARG A 219 -24.27 26.34 -46.40
N MET A 220 -23.63 26.53 -47.56
CA MET A 220 -24.18 27.25 -48.71
C MET A 220 -25.49 26.60 -49.17
#